data_AF-A0A5B6X0X8-F1
#
_entry.id   AF-A0A5B6X0X8-F1
#
_cell.length_a   1.000
_cell.length_b   1.000
_cell.length_c   1.000
_cell.angle_alpha   90.00
_cell.angle_beta   90.00
_cell.angle_gamma   90.00
#
_symmetry.space_group_name_H-M   'P 1'
#
loop_
_entity.id
_entity.type
_entity.pdbx_description
1 polymer ?
#
loop_
_entity_poly.entity_id
_entity_poly.type
_entity_poly.pdbx_seq_one_letter_code
_entity_poly.pdbx_strand_id
1 'polypeptide(L)'
;MKTQHERHENTQLRTENEKLRADNMRYREALSTASCPNCGGPTAVGQMSFDEHHLRLENARLREEIDRISAIAAKYVGKPVVSYPLLSSPMTPRPFEFGAQPGTGDMYGAGDLLRSTSSPSEADKPIIIELAVAAMEELVRMAQMGEPLWMTNLDGTTYVLNEEEYIRTFPRGIGPKPTGFKCEASRETAVVIMNHINLVEILMDVNQWSTVFSGIVSKASTLDVLSTGIAGNYNGALQVMAAEFQVPSPLVPTRESYYVRYCKQHAEGTWAVVDVSLDNIRPSPTARCRRRPSGCLIQEMPNGYSKVTWVEHVEVDDSGVHSLYKQLVSSGHAFGAQRWIATLDRQCERLASVMATNVPTGDVGVITNQDGRKSMLKLAERMVMSFCAGVSASTAHTWTTLSGTGADDVRVMTRKSVDDPGRPPGIVLSAATSFWLPVSPKRVFDFLRDENSRSEWDILSNGGVVQEMAHIANGRDTGNCVSLLRVNSANSSQSNMLILQESCTDPTASFVIYAPVDIVAMNVVLNGGDPDYVALLPSGFAILPDGSTITATTSSAGGGIDTDAAGSSGGSLLTVAFQILVDSVPTAKLSLGSVATVNNLIACTVERIKASLSCENA
;
A
#
# COMPACT_ATOMS: atom_id res chain seq x y z
N MET A 1 -45.44 18.38 -32.38
CA MET A 1 -44.17 18.51 -33.16
C MET A 1 -43.04 17.68 -32.54
N LYS A 2 -42.59 17.93 -31.30
CA LYS A 2 -41.45 17.23 -30.68
C LYS A 2 -41.62 15.70 -30.51
N THR A 3 -42.79 15.25 -30.04
CA THR A 3 -43.10 13.81 -29.84
C THR A 3 -43.23 13.02 -31.14
N GLN A 4 -43.53 13.70 -32.25
CA GLN A 4 -43.63 13.08 -33.57
C GLN A 4 -42.24 12.93 -34.21
N HIS A 5 -41.33 13.87 -33.90
CA HIS A 5 -39.93 13.81 -34.30
C HIS A 5 -39.18 12.67 -33.59
N GLU A 6 -39.35 12.53 -32.26
CA GLU A 6 -38.75 11.43 -31.48
C GLU A 6 -39.24 10.05 -31.94
N ARG A 7 -40.52 9.92 -32.31
CA ARG A 7 -41.06 8.68 -32.90
C ARG A 7 -40.45 8.38 -34.26
N HIS A 8 -40.22 9.39 -35.09
CA HIS A 8 -39.61 9.22 -36.40
C HIS A 8 -38.14 8.79 -36.26
N GLU A 9 -37.39 9.43 -35.37
CA GLU A 9 -36.00 9.12 -35.07
C GLU A 9 -35.84 7.71 -34.47
N ASN A 10 -36.72 7.31 -33.55
CA ASN A 10 -36.71 5.95 -32.99
C ASN A 10 -37.02 4.89 -34.05
N THR A 11 -37.90 5.21 -35.00
CA THR A 11 -38.22 4.31 -36.12
C THR A 11 -37.02 4.19 -37.07
N GLN A 12 -36.33 5.30 -37.35
CA GLN A 12 -35.13 5.33 -38.18
C GLN A 12 -33.99 4.53 -37.55
N LEU A 13 -33.75 4.69 -36.25
CA LEU A 13 -32.75 3.93 -35.51
C LEU A 13 -33.06 2.43 -35.50
N ARG A 14 -34.34 2.04 -35.41
CA ARG A 14 -34.74 0.63 -35.51
C ARG A 14 -34.44 0.05 -36.88
N THR A 15 -34.76 0.76 -37.95
CA THR A 15 -34.45 0.34 -39.32
C THR A 15 -32.95 0.23 -39.57
N GLU A 16 -32.15 1.17 -39.05
CA GLU A 16 -30.69 1.12 -39.15
C GLU A 16 -30.11 -0.05 -38.36
N ASN A 17 -30.63 -0.32 -37.16
CA ASN A 17 -30.20 -1.46 -36.35
C ASN A 17 -30.53 -2.81 -37.01
N GLU A 18 -31.67 -2.91 -37.69
CA GLU A 18 -32.07 -4.10 -38.45
C GLU A 18 -31.18 -4.30 -39.69
N LYS A 19 -30.84 -3.21 -40.39
CA LYS A 19 -29.87 -3.22 -41.48
C LYS A 19 -28.49 -3.67 -41.02
N LEU A 20 -27.99 -3.12 -39.91
CA LEU A 20 -26.70 -3.51 -39.33
C LEU A 20 -26.68 -4.99 -38.93
N ARG A 21 -27.79 -5.53 -38.41
CA ARG A 21 -27.90 -6.97 -38.12
C ARG A 21 -27.84 -7.82 -39.39
N ALA A 22 -28.52 -7.40 -40.46
CA ALA A 22 -28.48 -8.10 -41.74
C ALA A 22 -27.07 -8.08 -42.36
N ASP A 23 -26.38 -6.94 -42.33
CA ASP A 23 -25.00 -6.81 -42.81
C ASP A 23 -24.04 -7.68 -41.97
N ASN A 24 -24.20 -7.71 -40.64
CA ASN A 24 -23.38 -8.54 -39.77
C ASN A 24 -23.57 -10.05 -40.04
N MET A 25 -24.80 -10.47 -40.34
CA MET A 25 -25.10 -11.84 -40.76
C MET A 25 -24.43 -12.17 -42.09
N ARG A 26 -24.51 -11.26 -43.06
CA ARG A 26 -23.87 -11.41 -44.37
C ARG A 26 -22.34 -11.49 -44.28
N TYR A 27 -21.72 -10.69 -43.41
CA TYR A 27 -20.26 -10.77 -43.18
C TYR A 27 -19.85 -12.09 -42.53
N ARG A 28 -20.65 -12.62 -41.60
CA ARG A 28 -20.42 -13.94 -41.01
C ARG A 28 -20.50 -15.06 -42.04
N GLU A 29 -21.49 -15.02 -42.94
CA GLU A 29 -21.61 -15.99 -44.02
C GLU A 29 -20.44 -15.90 -45.02
N ALA A 30 -20.04 -14.68 -45.39
CA ALA A 30 -18.89 -14.44 -46.26
C ALA A 30 -17.56 -14.93 -45.64
N LEU A 31 -17.39 -14.74 -44.33
CA LEU A 31 -16.22 -15.25 -43.59
C LEU A 31 -16.23 -16.78 -43.49
N SER A 32 -17.41 -17.40 -43.32
CA SER A 32 -17.54 -18.86 -43.27
C SER A 32 -17.24 -19.56 -44.60
N THR A 33 -17.35 -18.84 -45.71
CA THR A 33 -17.11 -19.34 -47.07
C THR A 33 -15.77 -18.90 -47.66
N ALA A 34 -14.99 -18.09 -46.94
CA ALA A 34 -13.68 -17.64 -47.38
C ALA A 34 -12.64 -18.78 -47.31
N SER A 35 -11.90 -18.98 -48.40
CA SER A 35 -10.78 -19.93 -48.51
C SER A 35 -9.50 -19.22 -48.92
N CYS A 36 -8.35 -19.76 -48.48
CA CYS A 36 -7.05 -19.18 -48.78
C CYS A 36 -6.70 -19.35 -50.28
N PRO A 37 -6.43 -18.26 -51.03
CA PRO A 37 -6.13 -18.36 -52.46
C PRO A 37 -4.79 -19.07 -52.79
N ASN A 38 -3.92 -19.28 -51.79
CA ASN A 38 -2.60 -19.90 -51.99
C ASN A 38 -2.56 -21.40 -51.68
N CYS A 39 -3.50 -21.94 -50.90
CA CYS A 39 -3.50 -23.37 -50.53
C CYS A 39 -4.88 -24.05 -50.53
N GLY A 40 -5.98 -23.32 -50.82
CA GLY A 40 -7.33 -23.88 -50.90
C GLY A 40 -7.93 -24.36 -49.57
N GLY A 41 -7.24 -24.15 -48.45
CA GLY A 41 -7.72 -24.51 -47.11
C GLY A 41 -8.80 -23.57 -46.57
N PRO A 42 -9.75 -24.06 -45.75
CA PRO A 42 -10.75 -23.21 -45.10
C PRO A 42 -10.08 -22.26 -44.10
N THR A 43 -10.57 -21.01 -44.03
CA THR A 43 -10.06 -20.00 -43.10
C THR A 43 -10.50 -20.37 -41.68
N ALA A 44 -9.63 -21.03 -40.91
CA ALA A 44 -9.91 -21.41 -39.53
C ALA A 44 -9.87 -20.18 -38.60
N VAL A 45 -10.93 -19.38 -38.62
CA VAL A 45 -11.26 -18.42 -37.56
C VAL A 45 -12.68 -18.73 -37.11
N GLY A 46 -12.82 -19.69 -36.19
CA GLY A 46 -14.15 -20.06 -35.70
C GLY A 46 -14.30 -21.38 -34.92
N GLN A 47 -13.23 -22.01 -34.44
CA GLN A 47 -13.42 -22.94 -33.32
C GLN A 47 -13.48 -22.11 -32.04
N MET A 48 -14.66 -22.05 -31.42
CA MET A 48 -14.81 -21.55 -30.06
C MET A 48 -13.77 -22.24 -29.17
N SER A 49 -12.99 -21.46 -28.42
CA SER A 49 -12.09 -22.07 -27.44
C SER A 49 -12.89 -22.84 -26.40
N PHE A 50 -12.27 -23.84 -25.78
CA PHE A 50 -12.88 -24.58 -24.67
C PHE A 50 -13.38 -23.63 -23.57
N ASP A 51 -12.64 -22.54 -23.35
CA ASP A 51 -12.99 -21.47 -22.41
C ASP A 51 -14.24 -20.68 -22.83
N GLU A 52 -14.40 -20.37 -24.12
CA GLU A 52 -15.60 -19.70 -24.64
C GLU A 52 -16.84 -20.60 -24.52
N HIS A 53 -16.68 -21.91 -24.72
CA HIS A 53 -17.77 -22.86 -24.52
C HIS A 53 -18.16 -22.99 -23.04
N HIS A 54 -17.16 -23.05 -22.15
CA HIS A 54 -17.37 -23.13 -20.71
C HIS A 54 -18.05 -21.87 -20.16
N LEU A 55 -17.58 -20.68 -20.56
CA LEU A 55 -18.18 -19.39 -20.18
C LEU A 55 -19.64 -19.24 -20.63
N ARG A 56 -20.02 -19.84 -21.76
CA ARG A 56 -21.42 -19.84 -22.21
C ARG A 56 -22.29 -20.77 -21.40
N LEU A 57 -21.80 -21.94 -21.01
CA LEU A 57 -22.50 -22.84 -20.10
C LEU A 57 -22.72 -22.18 -18.73
N GLU A 58 -21.68 -21.53 -18.21
CA GLU A 58 -21.74 -20.84 -16.93
C GLU A 58 -22.65 -19.61 -16.97
N ASN A 59 -22.63 -18.84 -18.07
CA ASN A 59 -23.59 -17.76 -18.29
C ASN A 59 -25.04 -18.26 -18.37
N ALA A 60 -25.29 -19.39 -19.02
CA ALA A 60 -26.63 -19.97 -19.09
C ALA A 60 -27.12 -20.37 -17.69
N ARG A 61 -26.25 -21.01 -16.89
CA ARG A 61 -26.54 -21.38 -15.50
C ARG A 61 -26.81 -20.15 -14.62
N LEU A 62 -25.99 -19.11 -14.74
CA LEU A 62 -26.14 -17.87 -13.97
C LEU A 62 -27.44 -17.14 -14.33
N ARG A 63 -27.85 -17.15 -15.61
CA ARG A 63 -29.15 -16.59 -16.03
C ARG A 63 -30.32 -17.33 -15.41
N GLU A 64 -30.25 -18.66 -15.36
CA GLU A 64 -31.29 -19.49 -14.74
C GLU A 64 -31.37 -19.30 -13.21
N GLU A 65 -30.24 -19.01 -12.56
CA GLU A 65 -30.18 -18.62 -11.14
C GLU A 65 -30.77 -17.22 -10.91
N ILE A 66 -30.46 -16.26 -11.78
CA ILE A 66 -31.04 -14.91 -11.75
C ILE A 66 -32.55 -14.97 -11.94
N ASP A 67 -33.05 -15.78 -12.87
CA ASP A 67 -34.49 -15.93 -13.11
C ASP A 67 -35.19 -16.57 -11.90
N ARG A 68 -34.56 -17.56 -11.25
CA ARG A 68 -35.07 -18.14 -9.99
C ARG A 68 -35.12 -17.12 -8.87
N ILE A 69 -34.06 -16.35 -8.66
CA ILE A 69 -33.99 -15.32 -7.61
C ILE A 69 -34.98 -14.19 -7.90
N SER A 70 -35.12 -13.78 -9.16
CA SER A 70 -36.08 -12.76 -9.60
C SER A 70 -37.53 -13.22 -9.39
N ALA A 71 -37.83 -14.51 -9.64
CA ALA A 71 -39.15 -15.10 -9.36
C ALA A 71 -39.46 -15.19 -7.86
N ILE A 72 -38.44 -15.40 -7.01
CA ILE A 72 -38.57 -15.33 -5.54
C ILE A 72 -38.82 -13.89 -5.11
N ALA A 73 -38.02 -12.93 -5.60
CA ALA A 73 -38.20 -11.52 -5.29
C ALA A 73 -39.59 -11.00 -5.70
N ALA A 74 -40.10 -11.41 -6.86
CA ALA A 74 -41.45 -11.07 -7.31
C ALA A 74 -42.58 -11.63 -6.42
N LYS A 75 -42.34 -12.70 -5.65
CA LYS A 75 -43.32 -13.22 -4.68
C LYS A 75 -43.36 -12.44 -3.35
N TYR A 76 -42.31 -11.68 -3.03
CA TYR A 76 -42.20 -10.93 -1.77
C TYR A 76 -42.39 -9.42 -1.92
N VAL A 77 -42.39 -8.88 -3.15
CA VAL A 77 -42.71 -7.48 -3.42
C VAL A 77 -44.18 -7.38 -3.85
N GLY A 78 -45.10 -7.19 -2.89
CA GLY A 78 -46.49 -6.83 -3.23
C GLY A 78 -47.62 -7.20 -2.27
N LYS A 79 -47.39 -7.76 -1.07
CA LYS A 79 -48.47 -7.98 -0.09
C LYS A 79 -48.31 -7.10 1.16
N PRO A 80 -49.34 -6.34 1.58
CA PRO A 80 -49.29 -5.58 2.81
C PRO A 80 -49.36 -6.52 4.01
N VAL A 81 -48.42 -6.37 4.95
CA VAL A 81 -48.40 -7.10 6.23
C VAL A 81 -49.48 -6.53 7.15
N VAL A 82 -50.49 -7.34 7.45
CA VAL A 82 -51.52 -7.06 8.46
C VAL A 82 -50.98 -7.36 9.87
N SER A 83 -51.38 -6.55 10.83
CA SER A 83 -50.82 -6.43 12.17
C SER A 83 -51.39 -7.39 13.25
N TYR A 84 -50.54 -7.63 14.27
CA TYR A 84 -50.78 -7.98 15.70
C TYR A 84 -51.23 -9.42 16.09
N PRO A 85 -51.04 -9.88 17.37
CA PRO A 85 -50.50 -9.19 18.56
C PRO A 85 -49.42 -9.92 19.39
N LEU A 86 -48.86 -9.14 20.32
CA LEU A 86 -48.06 -9.47 21.51
C LEU A 86 -48.64 -10.61 22.36
N LEU A 87 -47.76 -11.48 22.89
CA LEU A 87 -47.98 -12.20 24.15
C LEU A 87 -46.64 -12.41 24.87
N SER A 88 -46.54 -11.79 26.04
CA SER A 88 -45.47 -11.92 27.03
C SER A 88 -45.68 -13.16 27.91
N SER A 89 -44.61 -13.84 28.34
CA SER A 89 -44.48 -14.31 29.73
C SER A 89 -43.05 -14.78 30.08
N PRO A 90 -42.64 -14.75 31.36
CA PRO A 90 -41.24 -14.63 31.81
C PRO A 90 -40.66 -15.89 32.51
N MET A 91 -39.42 -15.75 33.02
CA MET A 91 -38.66 -16.58 33.99
C MET A 91 -37.59 -17.50 33.39
N THR A 92 -36.40 -17.77 33.97
CA THR A 92 -35.50 -17.22 35.01
C THR A 92 -34.13 -17.92 34.78
N PRO A 93 -32.99 -17.42 35.31
CA PRO A 93 -31.65 -17.88 34.91
C PRO A 93 -31.18 -19.09 35.73
N ARG A 94 -30.46 -20.03 35.10
CA ARG A 94 -29.71 -21.10 35.80
C ARG A 94 -28.36 -21.44 35.14
N PRO A 95 -27.40 -21.94 35.95
CA PRO A 95 -25.98 -21.67 35.80
C PRO A 95 -25.24 -22.69 34.94
N PHE A 96 -24.11 -22.26 34.39
CA PHE A 96 -23.12 -23.05 33.68
C PHE A 96 -22.46 -24.10 34.59
N GLU A 97 -22.49 -25.38 34.17
CA GLU A 97 -21.60 -26.43 34.67
C GLU A 97 -20.70 -26.94 33.53
N PHE A 98 -19.43 -27.12 33.89
CA PHE A 98 -18.31 -27.48 33.03
C PHE A 98 -18.30 -29.00 32.80
N GLY A 99 -18.34 -29.43 31.54
CA GLY A 99 -18.15 -30.83 31.13
C GLY A 99 -17.25 -30.88 29.90
N ALA A 100 -16.01 -31.30 30.10
CA ALA A 100 -15.03 -31.52 29.06
C ALA A 100 -15.29 -32.85 28.32
N GLN A 101 -15.27 -32.84 26.97
CA GLN A 101 -14.46 -33.74 26.13
C GLN A 101 -14.69 -33.48 24.61
N PRO A 102 -13.78 -33.95 23.73
CA PRO A 102 -13.17 -33.13 22.67
C PRO A 102 -13.64 -33.48 21.25
N GLY A 103 -13.51 -32.53 20.33
CA GLY A 103 -13.62 -32.82 18.89
C GLY A 103 -13.66 -31.58 18.01
N THR A 104 -12.61 -31.40 17.20
CA THR A 104 -12.58 -30.65 15.94
C THR A 104 -13.07 -29.20 15.97
N GLY A 105 -12.16 -28.30 16.37
CA GLY A 105 -12.31 -26.87 16.16
C GLY A 105 -11.83 -26.45 14.77
N ASP A 106 -12.78 -26.27 13.85
CA ASP A 106 -12.60 -25.33 12.74
C ASP A 106 -12.74 -23.93 13.31
N MET A 107 -11.61 -23.33 13.66
CA MET A 107 -11.54 -22.01 14.27
C MET A 107 -11.48 -20.95 13.17
N TYR A 108 -12.59 -20.21 13.06
CA TYR A 108 -12.76 -18.94 12.37
C TYR A 108 -11.46 -18.14 12.21
N GLY A 109 -10.99 -18.03 10.96
CA GLY A 109 -9.89 -17.15 10.58
C GLY A 109 -10.34 -15.70 10.62
N ALA A 110 -9.60 -14.88 11.38
CA ALA A 110 -9.78 -13.44 11.58
C ALA A 110 -9.46 -12.56 10.34
N GLY A 111 -9.65 -13.09 9.12
CA GLY A 111 -9.29 -12.43 7.86
C GLY A 111 -10.42 -11.67 7.16
N ASP A 112 -11.66 -11.72 7.67
CA ASP A 112 -12.86 -11.26 6.92
C ASP A 112 -13.44 -9.92 7.41
N LEU A 113 -12.74 -9.19 8.30
CA LEU A 113 -13.26 -7.99 8.95
C LEU A 113 -13.48 -6.81 7.99
N LEU A 114 -12.57 -6.62 7.02
CA LEU A 114 -12.70 -5.54 6.03
C LEU A 114 -13.77 -5.81 4.96
N ARG A 115 -14.24 -7.06 4.83
CA ARG A 115 -15.38 -7.41 3.96
C ARG A 115 -16.72 -7.38 4.70
N SER A 116 -16.68 -7.38 6.03
CA SER A 116 -17.84 -7.43 6.91
C SER A 116 -18.35 -6.03 7.33
N THR A 117 -17.63 -4.96 7.01
CA THR A 117 -18.12 -3.59 7.21
C THR A 117 -19.12 -3.23 6.11
N SER A 118 -20.41 -3.34 6.43
CA SER A 118 -21.50 -2.98 5.51
C SER A 118 -21.46 -1.50 5.16
N SER A 119 -21.87 -1.16 3.92
CA SER A 119 -22.04 0.23 3.45
C SER A 119 -22.96 1.03 4.42
N PRO A 120 -22.73 2.35 4.59
CA PRO A 120 -23.60 3.22 5.37
C PRO A 120 -25.08 3.09 4.98
N SER A 121 -26.00 3.19 5.95
CA SER A 121 -27.43 3.21 5.65
C SER A 121 -27.82 4.61 5.15
N GLU A 122 -28.94 4.73 4.41
CA GLU A 122 -29.44 6.03 3.95
C GLU A 122 -29.68 7.02 5.11
N ALA A 123 -29.99 6.51 6.31
CA ALA A 123 -30.19 7.34 7.50
C ALA A 123 -28.87 7.90 8.07
N ASP A 124 -27.74 7.22 7.84
CA ASP A 124 -26.43 7.62 8.36
C ASP A 124 -25.79 8.73 7.50
N LYS A 125 -26.14 8.79 6.21
CA LYS A 125 -25.56 9.75 5.24
C LYS A 125 -25.56 11.21 5.68
N PRO A 126 -26.68 11.82 6.14
CA PRO A 126 -26.67 13.21 6.55
C PRO A 126 -25.73 13.47 7.74
N ILE A 127 -25.65 12.53 8.69
CA ILE A 127 -24.77 12.63 9.86
C ILE A 127 -23.30 12.55 9.42
N ILE A 128 -22.98 11.65 8.49
CA ILE A 128 -21.63 11.52 7.92
C ILE A 128 -21.21 12.80 7.19
N ILE A 129 -22.12 13.40 6.42
CA ILE A 129 -21.85 14.66 5.70
C ILE A 129 -21.59 15.81 6.69
N GLU A 130 -22.41 15.95 7.74
CA GLU A 130 -22.20 16.97 8.77
C GLU A 130 -20.86 16.79 9.48
N LEU A 131 -20.51 15.55 9.84
CA LEU A 131 -19.22 15.20 10.44
C LEU A 131 -18.04 15.56 9.52
N ALA A 132 -18.14 15.23 8.23
CA ALA A 132 -17.10 15.53 7.25
C ALA A 132 -16.88 17.05 7.06
N VAL A 133 -17.96 17.84 7.05
CA VAL A 133 -17.88 19.30 6.96
C VAL A 133 -17.23 19.89 8.22
N ALA A 134 -17.62 19.42 9.42
CA ALA A 134 -16.99 19.85 10.66
C ALA A 134 -15.50 19.47 10.73
N ALA A 135 -15.17 18.25 10.30
CA ALA A 135 -13.79 17.77 10.22
C ALA A 135 -12.94 18.61 9.27
N MET A 136 -13.51 19.05 8.15
CA MET A 136 -12.83 19.93 7.20
C MET A 136 -12.47 21.28 7.83
N GLU A 137 -13.41 21.91 8.52
CA GLU A 137 -13.15 23.18 9.23
C GLU A 137 -12.10 23.02 10.33
N GLU A 138 -12.10 21.88 11.02
CA GLU A 138 -11.09 21.54 12.01
C GLU A 138 -9.70 21.35 11.39
N LEU A 139 -9.58 20.52 10.34
CA LEU A 139 -8.32 20.26 9.66
C LEU A 139 -7.69 21.55 9.13
N VAL A 140 -8.47 22.41 8.44
CA VAL A 140 -7.94 23.67 7.88
C VAL A 140 -7.43 24.58 8.98
N ARG A 141 -8.14 24.68 10.11
CA ARG A 141 -7.66 25.45 11.28
C ARG A 141 -6.40 24.83 11.89
N MET A 142 -6.37 23.51 12.09
CA MET A 142 -5.18 22.82 12.60
C MET A 142 -3.96 23.01 11.69
N ALA A 143 -4.14 22.99 10.38
CA ALA A 143 -3.05 23.21 9.43
C ALA A 143 -2.49 24.64 9.52
N GLN A 144 -3.35 25.66 9.71
CA GLN A 144 -2.98 27.08 9.63
C GLN A 144 -2.59 27.73 10.96
N MET A 145 -3.10 27.25 12.09
CA MET A 145 -2.84 27.85 13.41
C MET A 145 -1.39 27.60 13.88
N GLY A 146 -0.80 28.51 14.64
CA GLY A 146 0.51 28.32 15.28
C GLY A 146 0.36 28.04 16.78
N GLU A 147 1.23 28.64 17.58
CA GLU A 147 1.02 28.77 19.02
C GLU A 147 -0.27 29.56 19.31
N PRO A 148 -1.06 29.21 20.35
CA PRO A 148 -0.77 28.21 21.39
C PRO A 148 -1.19 26.76 21.05
N LEU A 149 -1.81 26.52 19.88
CA LEU A 149 -2.32 25.19 19.51
C LEU A 149 -1.17 24.21 19.26
N TRP A 150 -0.19 24.63 18.47
CA TRP A 150 1.03 23.88 18.21
C TRP A 150 2.16 24.50 18.99
N MET A 151 2.69 23.77 19.97
CA MET A 151 3.85 24.20 20.75
C MET A 151 5.12 23.71 20.08
N THR A 152 6.10 24.60 19.98
CA THR A 152 7.43 24.22 19.50
C THR A 152 8.16 23.48 20.60
N ASN A 153 8.67 22.29 20.30
CA ASN A 153 9.47 21.51 21.24
C ASN A 153 10.86 22.15 21.45
N LEU A 154 11.63 21.63 22.41
CA LEU A 154 12.96 22.16 22.76
C LEU A 154 13.98 22.11 21.59
N ASP A 155 13.73 21.25 20.60
CA ASP A 155 14.54 21.12 19.38
C ASP A 155 14.26 22.21 18.32
N GLY A 156 13.27 23.08 18.55
CA GLY A 156 12.90 24.17 17.65
C GLY A 156 12.28 23.73 16.32
N THR A 157 12.04 22.43 16.11
CA THR A 157 11.66 21.85 14.81
C THR A 157 10.43 20.97 14.89
N THR A 158 10.19 20.29 16.03
CA THR A 158 9.00 19.46 16.20
C THR A 158 7.85 20.23 16.83
N TYR A 159 6.66 20.10 16.24
CA TYR A 159 5.43 20.71 16.76
C TYR A 159 4.62 19.66 17.52
N VAL A 160 4.36 19.94 18.80
CA VAL A 160 3.52 19.10 19.66
C VAL A 160 2.17 19.78 19.82
N LEU A 161 1.09 19.02 19.65
CA LEU A 161 -0.27 19.53 19.86
C LEU A 161 -0.51 19.77 21.36
N ASN A 162 -0.96 20.96 21.71
CA ASN A 162 -1.47 21.25 23.04
C ASN A 162 -2.90 20.70 23.17
N GLU A 163 -3.06 19.57 23.88
CA GLU A 163 -4.37 18.90 24.04
C GLU A 163 -5.42 19.81 24.71
N GLU A 164 -5.05 20.63 25.68
CA GLU A 164 -5.98 21.52 26.39
C GLU A 164 -6.49 22.62 25.45
N GLU A 165 -5.59 23.24 24.71
CA GLU A 165 -5.92 24.27 23.72
C GLU A 165 -6.72 23.70 22.55
N TYR A 166 -6.41 22.47 22.13
CA TYR A 166 -7.18 21.75 21.13
C TYR A 166 -8.63 21.52 21.61
N ILE A 167 -8.83 21.00 22.83
CA ILE A 167 -10.17 20.80 23.40
C ILE A 167 -10.94 22.11 23.50
N ARG A 168 -10.28 23.20 23.90
CA ARG A 168 -10.87 24.54 23.97
C ARG A 168 -11.30 25.07 22.60
N THR A 169 -10.50 24.82 21.58
CA THR A 169 -10.69 25.33 20.21
C THR A 169 -11.69 24.51 19.38
N PHE A 170 -11.80 23.20 19.68
CA PHE A 170 -12.61 22.23 18.93
C PHE A 170 -13.57 21.44 19.84
N PRO A 171 -14.55 22.09 20.48
CA PRO A 171 -15.46 21.43 21.44
C PRO A 171 -16.46 20.46 20.78
N ARG A 172 -16.59 20.48 19.44
CA ARG A 172 -17.56 19.70 18.66
C ARG A 172 -16.96 18.49 17.93
N GLY A 173 -15.77 18.02 18.33
CA GLY A 173 -15.09 16.89 17.68
C GLY A 173 -15.79 15.53 17.86
N ILE A 174 -15.08 14.43 17.53
CA ILE A 174 -15.52 13.00 17.59
C ILE A 174 -15.78 12.50 19.04
N GLY A 175 -16.08 13.39 19.98
CA GLY A 175 -16.31 13.04 21.39
C GLY A 175 -15.03 12.67 22.15
N PRO A 176 -15.17 12.13 23.37
CA PRO A 176 -14.07 11.89 24.28
C PRO A 176 -13.16 10.76 23.79
N LYS A 177 -11.86 10.86 24.07
CA LYS A 177 -10.85 9.83 23.81
C LYS A 177 -11.26 8.51 24.50
N PRO A 178 -11.24 7.35 23.81
CA PRO A 178 -11.58 6.08 24.44
C PRO A 178 -10.57 5.70 25.53
N THR A 179 -11.02 4.97 26.55
CA THR A 179 -10.16 4.53 27.65
C THR A 179 -9.03 3.63 27.13
N GLY A 180 -7.79 3.91 27.55
CA GLY A 180 -6.61 3.15 27.13
C GLY A 180 -5.95 3.67 25.84
N PHE A 181 -6.59 4.59 25.11
CA PHE A 181 -6.03 5.15 23.88
C PHE A 181 -5.08 6.31 24.19
N LYS A 182 -4.00 6.39 23.42
CA LYS A 182 -3.10 7.55 23.38
C LYS A 182 -3.46 8.45 22.22
N CYS A 183 -3.27 9.74 22.41
CA CYS A 183 -3.42 10.73 21.34
C CYS A 183 -2.05 10.92 20.68
N GLU A 184 -2.00 10.77 19.37
CA GLU A 184 -0.85 11.06 18.54
C GLU A 184 -1.26 12.18 17.56
N ALA A 185 -0.59 13.32 17.64
CA ALA A 185 -0.86 14.45 16.77
C ALA A 185 0.44 15.08 16.27
N SER A 186 0.52 15.29 14.96
CA SER A 186 1.69 15.89 14.33
C SER A 186 1.28 16.71 13.12
N ARG A 187 2.12 17.70 12.79
CA ARG A 187 1.94 18.52 11.60
C ARG A 187 3.28 18.76 10.95
N GLU A 188 3.33 18.59 9.63
CA GLU A 188 4.51 18.86 8.82
C GLU A 188 4.13 19.65 7.57
N THR A 189 5.05 20.46 7.06
CA THR A 189 4.85 21.23 5.82
C THR A 189 6.07 21.16 4.92
N ALA A 190 5.84 20.85 3.64
CA ALA A 190 6.88 20.89 2.60
C ALA A 190 6.34 21.45 1.29
N VAL A 191 7.27 21.83 0.40
CA VAL A 191 6.98 22.18 -0.99
C VAL A 191 7.43 21.03 -1.86
N VAL A 192 6.51 20.48 -2.66
CA VAL A 192 6.76 19.31 -3.52
C VAL A 192 6.67 19.70 -4.99
N ILE A 193 7.42 18.98 -5.84
CA ILE A 193 7.50 19.19 -7.30
C ILE A 193 6.30 18.59 -8.05
N MET A 194 5.09 18.86 -7.60
CA MET A 194 3.87 18.38 -8.24
C MET A 194 2.75 19.41 -8.13
N ASN A 195 1.96 19.54 -9.20
CA ASN A 195 0.85 20.47 -9.20
C ASN A 195 -0.27 19.99 -8.27
N HIS A 196 -1.06 20.94 -7.78
CA HIS A 196 -2.05 20.68 -6.74
C HIS A 196 -3.21 19.80 -7.23
N ILE A 197 -3.52 19.81 -8.53
CA ILE A 197 -4.58 18.99 -9.12
C ILE A 197 -4.18 17.52 -9.13
N ASN A 198 -2.98 17.21 -9.63
CA ASN A 198 -2.43 15.85 -9.65
C ASN A 198 -2.32 15.28 -8.23
N LEU A 199 -1.94 16.10 -7.24
CA LEU A 199 -1.91 15.67 -5.85
C LEU A 199 -3.30 15.28 -5.34
N VAL A 200 -4.33 16.07 -5.64
CA VAL A 200 -5.72 15.75 -5.29
C VAL A 200 -6.19 14.48 -5.99
N GLU A 201 -5.85 14.30 -7.28
CA GLU A 201 -6.17 13.08 -8.03
C GLU A 201 -5.55 11.83 -7.38
N ILE A 202 -4.25 11.89 -7.04
CA ILE A 202 -3.54 10.80 -6.36
C ILE A 202 -4.21 10.46 -5.02
N LEU A 203 -4.59 11.46 -4.22
CA LEU A 203 -5.19 11.24 -2.90
C LEU A 203 -6.64 10.71 -2.98
N MET A 204 -7.37 11.04 -4.04
CA MET A 204 -8.78 10.64 -4.20
C MET A 204 -8.96 9.35 -4.99
N ASP A 205 -7.93 8.90 -5.73
CA ASP A 205 -7.85 7.57 -6.34
C ASP A 205 -7.20 6.59 -5.38
N VAL A 206 -7.98 5.60 -4.90
CA VAL A 206 -7.52 4.62 -3.91
C VAL A 206 -6.32 3.80 -4.38
N ASN A 207 -6.19 3.51 -5.68
CA ASN A 207 -5.08 2.73 -6.20
C ASN A 207 -3.82 3.59 -6.25
N GLN A 208 -3.91 4.81 -6.79
CA GLN A 208 -2.76 5.73 -6.84
C GLN A 208 -2.28 6.09 -5.44
N TRP A 209 -3.20 6.40 -4.52
CA TRP A 209 -2.89 6.65 -3.12
C TRP A 209 -2.14 5.48 -2.48
N SER A 210 -2.65 4.26 -2.67
CA SER A 210 -2.01 3.05 -2.11
C SER A 210 -0.64 2.78 -2.71
N THR A 211 -0.44 3.06 -4.00
CA THR A 211 0.84 2.89 -4.68
C THR A 211 1.88 3.90 -4.16
N VAL A 212 1.54 5.19 -4.14
CA VAL A 212 2.42 6.27 -3.68
C VAL A 212 2.84 6.05 -2.22
N PHE A 213 1.90 5.64 -1.37
CA PHE A 213 2.12 5.46 0.05
C PHE A 213 2.24 3.99 0.48
N SER A 214 2.69 3.09 -0.40
CA SER A 214 2.77 1.64 -0.11
C SER A 214 3.61 1.26 1.13
N GLY A 215 4.56 2.10 1.53
CA GLY A 215 5.31 1.94 2.78
C GLY A 215 4.51 2.28 4.07
N ILE A 216 3.39 3.00 3.93
CA ILE A 216 2.52 3.46 5.03
C ILE A 216 1.14 2.80 4.94
N VAL A 217 0.58 2.63 3.75
CA VAL A 217 -0.75 2.04 3.48
C VAL A 217 -0.55 0.61 3.00
N SER A 218 -0.93 -0.37 3.81
CA SER A 218 -0.85 -1.79 3.44
C SER A 218 -2.05 -2.23 2.59
N LYS A 219 -3.22 -1.66 2.88
CA LYS A 219 -4.49 -1.97 2.22
C LYS A 219 -5.39 -0.76 2.26
N ALA A 220 -6.14 -0.57 1.18
CA ALA A 220 -7.18 0.44 1.10
C ALA A 220 -8.32 -0.03 0.19
N SER A 221 -9.53 0.41 0.48
CA SER A 221 -10.69 0.20 -0.37
C SER A 221 -11.71 1.31 -0.18
N THR A 222 -12.25 1.82 -1.28
CA THR A 222 -13.46 2.65 -1.28
C THR A 222 -14.67 1.75 -1.09
N LEU A 223 -15.39 1.94 0.02
CA LEU A 223 -16.55 1.13 0.38
C LEU A 223 -17.86 1.74 -0.14
N ASP A 224 -17.93 3.08 -0.20
CA ASP A 224 -19.07 3.79 -0.75
C ASP A 224 -18.66 5.19 -1.26
N VAL A 225 -19.41 5.73 -2.22
CA VAL A 225 -19.22 7.09 -2.76
C VAL A 225 -20.49 7.89 -2.47
N LEU A 226 -20.44 8.70 -1.43
CA LEU A 226 -21.59 9.50 -0.97
C LEU A 226 -21.82 10.74 -1.85
N SER A 227 -20.73 11.29 -2.40
CA SER A 227 -20.76 12.39 -3.36
C SER A 227 -19.57 12.29 -4.30
N THR A 228 -19.79 12.44 -5.60
CA THR A 228 -18.70 12.54 -6.59
C THR A 228 -18.10 13.94 -6.69
N GLY A 229 -18.69 14.93 -6.02
CA GLY A 229 -18.31 16.34 -6.16
C GLY A 229 -18.83 16.98 -7.46
N ILE A 230 -18.27 18.14 -7.80
CA ILE A 230 -18.57 18.87 -9.03
C ILE A 230 -18.00 18.13 -10.25
N ALA A 231 -18.76 18.06 -11.34
CA ALA A 231 -18.33 17.36 -12.55
C ALA A 231 -16.97 17.89 -13.04
N GLY A 232 -16.01 16.97 -13.23
CA GLY A 232 -14.68 17.25 -13.76
C GLY A 232 -13.60 17.56 -12.71
N ASN A 233 -13.92 17.57 -11.41
CA ASN A 233 -12.93 17.63 -10.32
C ASN A 233 -13.46 16.98 -9.03
N TYR A 234 -12.66 16.99 -7.96
CA TYR A 234 -13.03 16.38 -6.67
C TYR A 234 -13.65 17.37 -5.67
N ASN A 235 -14.02 18.58 -6.10
CA ASN A 235 -14.55 19.59 -5.17
C ASN A 235 -15.91 19.14 -4.64
N GLY A 236 -16.00 18.89 -3.33
CA GLY A 236 -17.21 18.37 -2.69
C GLY A 236 -17.33 16.84 -2.76
N ALA A 237 -16.30 16.13 -3.23
CA ALA A 237 -16.30 14.67 -3.30
C ALA A 237 -16.14 14.05 -1.90
N LEU A 238 -16.92 13.00 -1.63
CA LEU A 238 -17.04 12.42 -0.30
C LEU A 238 -17.16 10.89 -0.44
N GLN A 239 -16.17 10.17 0.09
CA GLN A 239 -16.02 8.73 -0.04
C GLN A 239 -15.90 8.09 1.33
N VAL A 240 -16.54 6.94 1.53
CA VAL A 240 -16.33 6.10 2.72
C VAL A 240 -15.27 5.08 2.37
N MET A 241 -14.23 5.03 3.21
CA MET A 241 -13.03 4.23 2.97
C MET A 241 -12.73 3.36 4.17
N ALA A 242 -12.11 2.21 3.89
CA ALA A 242 -11.37 1.47 4.90
C ALA A 242 -9.92 1.37 4.46
N ALA A 243 -9.00 1.60 5.39
CA ALA A 243 -7.57 1.45 5.14
C ALA A 243 -6.86 0.83 6.35
N GLU A 244 -5.73 0.20 6.07
CA GLU A 244 -4.82 -0.37 7.05
C GLU A 244 -3.46 0.31 6.89
N PHE A 245 -2.94 0.84 8.00
CA PHE A 245 -1.67 1.56 8.04
C PHE A 245 -0.59 0.71 8.71
N GLN A 246 0.62 0.75 8.15
CA GLN A 246 1.73 -0.12 8.53
C GLN A 246 3.04 0.63 8.80
N VAL A 247 3.85 0.02 9.65
CA VAL A 247 5.30 0.19 9.68
C VAL A 247 5.88 -1.09 9.08
N PRO A 248 6.92 -1.04 8.23
CA PRO A 248 7.51 -2.21 7.58
C PRO A 248 8.32 -3.06 8.58
N SER A 249 7.65 -3.59 9.60
CA SER A 249 8.21 -4.49 10.61
C SER A 249 7.12 -5.43 11.13
N PRO A 250 7.42 -6.72 11.36
CA PRO A 250 6.50 -7.63 12.02
C PRO A 250 6.22 -7.25 13.49
N LEU A 251 7.08 -6.43 14.11
CA LEU A 251 7.00 -6.07 15.54
C LEU A 251 6.07 -4.89 15.84
N VAL A 252 5.48 -4.28 14.81
CA VAL A 252 4.50 -3.20 14.95
C VAL A 252 3.16 -3.67 14.36
N PRO A 253 2.10 -3.77 15.18
CA PRO A 253 0.77 -4.08 14.68
C PRO A 253 0.29 -3.01 13.69
N THR A 254 -0.47 -3.42 12.69
CA THR A 254 -1.11 -2.51 11.76
C THR A 254 -2.29 -1.78 12.42
N ARG A 255 -2.63 -0.60 11.89
CA ARG A 255 -3.73 0.24 12.36
C ARG A 255 -4.83 0.24 11.31
N GLU A 256 -5.93 -0.43 11.59
CA GLU A 256 -7.12 -0.42 10.74
C GLU A 256 -7.98 0.81 11.05
N SER A 257 -8.50 1.45 10.01
CA SER A 257 -9.36 2.62 10.13
C SER A 257 -10.50 2.58 9.12
N TYR A 258 -11.70 2.89 9.59
CA TYR A 258 -12.90 3.08 8.79
C TYR A 258 -13.35 4.55 8.91
N TYR A 259 -13.26 5.29 7.81
CA TYR A 259 -13.37 6.75 7.83
C TYR A 259 -14.10 7.28 6.60
N VAL A 260 -14.57 8.52 6.69
CA VAL A 260 -15.00 9.29 5.53
C VAL A 260 -13.87 10.21 5.08
N ARG A 261 -13.55 10.17 3.78
CA ARG A 261 -12.65 11.10 3.09
C ARG A 261 -13.47 12.17 2.39
N TYR A 262 -13.22 13.43 2.71
CA TYR A 262 -13.88 14.57 2.10
C TYR A 262 -12.86 15.50 1.45
N CYS A 263 -13.08 15.81 0.16
CA CYS A 263 -12.25 16.72 -0.61
C CYS A 263 -13.01 18.01 -0.92
N LYS A 264 -12.39 19.15 -0.66
CA LYS A 264 -12.99 20.46 -0.92
C LYS A 264 -11.95 21.47 -1.35
N GLN A 265 -12.31 22.29 -2.33
CA GLN A 265 -11.58 23.50 -2.66
C GLN A 265 -12.05 24.64 -1.75
N HIS A 266 -11.13 25.25 -1.00
CA HIS A 266 -11.45 26.31 -0.04
C HIS A 266 -11.34 27.71 -0.65
N ALA A 267 -10.21 28.00 -1.29
CA ALA A 267 -9.92 29.23 -2.00
C ALA A 267 -9.35 28.87 -3.39
N GLU A 268 -9.24 29.85 -4.28
CA GLU A 268 -8.57 29.65 -5.56
C GLU A 268 -7.15 29.10 -5.33
N GLY A 269 -6.81 28.00 -6.00
CA GLY A 269 -5.54 27.29 -5.83
C GLY A 269 -5.33 26.57 -4.48
N THR A 270 -6.31 26.51 -3.58
CA THR A 270 -6.15 25.80 -2.28
C THR A 270 -7.19 24.68 -2.10
N TRP A 271 -6.69 23.47 -1.92
CA TRP A 271 -7.46 22.25 -1.71
C TRP A 271 -7.21 21.67 -0.32
N ALA A 272 -8.21 21.01 0.24
CA ALA A 272 -8.07 20.22 1.45
C ALA A 272 -8.70 18.84 1.25
N VAL A 273 -8.02 17.82 1.75
CA VAL A 273 -8.50 16.44 1.83
C VAL A 273 -8.46 16.05 3.30
N VAL A 274 -9.61 15.72 3.88
CA VAL A 274 -9.74 15.33 5.28
C VAL A 274 -10.32 13.93 5.41
N ASP A 275 -9.73 13.16 6.30
CA ASP A 275 -10.15 11.84 6.74
C ASP A 275 -10.59 11.93 8.20
N VAL A 276 -11.77 11.38 8.51
CA VAL A 276 -12.31 11.35 9.86
C VAL A 276 -13.04 10.04 10.14
N SER A 277 -12.71 9.40 11.26
CA SER A 277 -13.27 8.10 11.65
C SER A 277 -14.78 8.12 11.79
N LEU A 278 -15.42 7.03 11.35
CA LEU A 278 -16.87 6.80 11.50
C LEU A 278 -17.21 5.87 12.68
N ASP A 279 -16.22 5.53 13.52
CA ASP A 279 -16.36 4.58 14.65
C ASP A 279 -17.47 4.96 15.64
N ASN A 280 -17.79 6.26 15.79
CA ASN A 280 -18.87 6.69 16.67
C ASN A 280 -20.27 6.40 16.10
N ILE A 281 -20.39 6.36 14.77
CA ILE A 281 -21.65 6.08 14.07
C ILE A 281 -21.83 4.56 13.97
N ARG A 282 -20.73 3.83 13.79
CA ARG A 282 -20.71 2.36 13.76
C ARG A 282 -19.56 1.81 14.60
N PRO A 283 -19.76 1.63 15.91
CA PRO A 283 -18.72 1.12 16.79
C PRO A 283 -18.34 -0.31 16.38
N SER A 284 -17.10 -0.49 15.97
CA SER A 284 -16.50 -1.83 15.89
C SER A 284 -15.91 -2.18 17.26
N PRO A 285 -16.33 -3.28 17.91
CA PRO A 285 -15.78 -3.68 19.20
C PRO A 285 -14.29 -4.06 19.15
N THR A 286 -13.70 -4.15 17.96
CA THR A 286 -12.27 -4.45 17.75
C THR A 286 -11.45 -3.25 17.28
N ALA A 287 -12.05 -2.07 17.10
CA ALA A 287 -11.32 -0.89 16.62
C ALA A 287 -10.27 -0.46 17.65
N ARG A 288 -8.98 -0.62 17.30
CA ARG A 288 -7.83 -0.18 18.12
C ARG A 288 -7.30 1.19 17.73
N CYS A 289 -7.88 1.81 16.70
CA CYS A 289 -7.44 3.07 16.14
C CYS A 289 -8.66 3.89 15.73
N ARG A 290 -8.69 5.16 16.15
CA ARG A 290 -9.71 6.14 15.79
C ARG A 290 -9.03 7.38 15.24
N ARG A 291 -9.32 7.72 13.99
CA ARG A 291 -8.77 8.87 13.29
C ARG A 291 -9.55 10.13 13.61
N ARG A 292 -8.92 11.09 14.29
CA ARG A 292 -9.40 12.48 14.37
C ARG A 292 -9.18 13.17 13.03
N PRO A 293 -9.79 14.34 12.76
CA PRO A 293 -9.61 15.04 11.48
C PRO A 293 -8.14 15.13 11.09
N SER A 294 -7.77 14.34 10.08
CA SER A 294 -6.41 14.15 9.58
C SER A 294 -6.42 14.31 8.07
N GLY A 295 -5.28 14.63 7.46
CA GLY A 295 -5.18 14.78 6.03
C GLY A 295 -4.27 15.94 5.68
N CYS A 296 -4.54 16.63 4.58
CA CYS A 296 -3.65 17.68 4.11
C CYS A 296 -4.36 18.89 3.50
N LEU A 297 -3.68 20.03 3.63
CA LEU A 297 -3.95 21.26 2.92
C LEU A 297 -2.92 21.39 1.80
N ILE A 298 -3.38 21.55 0.56
CA ILE A 298 -2.56 21.65 -0.64
C ILE A 298 -2.76 23.03 -1.23
N GLN A 299 -1.69 23.80 -1.31
CA GLN A 299 -1.67 25.17 -1.84
C GLN A 299 -0.86 25.20 -3.13
N GLU A 300 -1.46 25.75 -4.18
CA GLU A 300 -0.78 26.01 -5.44
C GLU A 300 0.41 26.94 -5.23
N MET A 301 1.55 26.57 -5.83
CA MET A 301 2.75 27.38 -5.89
C MET A 301 3.15 27.61 -7.36
N PRO A 302 3.93 28.67 -7.67
CA PRO A 302 4.41 28.91 -9.02
C PRO A 302 5.19 27.72 -9.62
N ASN A 303 5.29 27.65 -10.95
CA ASN A 303 6.04 26.64 -11.70
C ASN A 303 5.56 25.19 -11.52
N GLY A 304 4.29 24.99 -11.15
CA GLY A 304 3.69 23.65 -11.01
C GLY A 304 4.07 22.93 -9.72
N TYR A 305 4.59 23.65 -8.72
CA TYR A 305 4.84 23.13 -7.38
C TYR A 305 3.57 23.23 -6.52
N SER A 306 3.56 22.53 -5.39
CA SER A 306 2.55 22.71 -4.35
C SER A 306 3.17 22.76 -2.98
N LYS A 307 2.64 23.61 -2.11
CA LYS A 307 2.94 23.58 -0.68
C LYS A 307 1.90 22.69 0.00
N VAL A 308 2.35 21.64 0.66
CA VAL A 308 1.49 20.66 1.34
C VAL A 308 1.74 20.77 2.84
N THR A 309 0.68 21.02 3.60
CA THR A 309 0.68 20.92 5.06
C THR A 309 -0.13 19.70 5.45
N TRP A 310 0.53 18.68 6.01
CA TRP A 310 -0.11 17.46 6.46
C TRP A 310 -0.34 17.52 7.97
N VAL A 311 -1.52 17.10 8.41
CA VAL A 311 -1.89 16.95 9.82
C VAL A 311 -2.30 15.51 10.03
N GLU A 312 -1.61 14.81 10.92
CA GLU A 312 -1.97 13.47 11.35
C GLU A 312 -2.44 13.55 12.80
N HIS A 313 -3.69 13.16 13.06
CA HIS A 313 -4.28 13.19 14.40
C HIS A 313 -5.06 11.90 14.64
N VAL A 314 -4.53 11.05 15.51
CA VAL A 314 -5.05 9.70 15.72
C VAL A 314 -5.08 9.39 17.21
N GLU A 315 -6.13 8.70 17.63
CA GLU A 315 -6.20 8.05 18.92
C GLU A 315 -6.01 6.55 18.74
N VAL A 316 -5.09 5.92 19.47
CA VAL A 316 -4.73 4.52 19.24
C VAL A 316 -4.37 3.78 20.53
N ASP A 317 -4.73 2.50 20.59
CA ASP A 317 -4.21 1.55 21.57
C ASP A 317 -2.86 1.00 21.08
N ASP A 318 -1.77 1.44 21.70
CA ASP A 318 -0.40 1.04 21.37
C ASP A 318 0.12 -0.12 22.22
N SER A 319 -0.74 -0.80 23.01
CA SER A 319 -0.34 -1.88 23.90
C SER A 319 0.30 -3.09 23.20
N GLY A 320 -0.02 -3.29 21.92
CA GLY A 320 0.54 -4.35 21.09
C GLY A 320 1.90 -4.04 20.46
N VAL A 321 2.46 -2.83 20.62
CA VAL A 321 3.74 -2.45 20.02
C VAL A 321 4.90 -3.06 20.81
N HIS A 322 5.81 -3.75 20.11
CA HIS A 322 7.00 -4.31 20.73
C HIS A 322 7.92 -3.24 21.32
N SER A 323 8.59 -3.55 22.44
CA SER A 323 9.47 -2.60 23.16
C SER A 323 10.52 -1.94 22.26
N LEU A 324 11.06 -2.70 21.30
CA LEU A 324 12.03 -2.23 20.29
C LEU A 324 11.54 -1.03 19.47
N TYR A 325 10.25 -0.99 19.14
CA TYR A 325 9.64 0.05 18.31
C TYR A 325 8.87 1.11 19.12
N LYS A 326 8.74 0.91 20.43
CA LYS A 326 7.92 1.75 21.29
C LYS A 326 8.34 3.21 21.23
N GLN A 327 9.64 3.48 21.22
CA GLN A 327 10.19 4.83 21.13
C GLN A 327 9.93 5.50 19.76
N LEU A 328 10.12 4.78 18.67
CA LEU A 328 9.81 5.27 17.31
C LEU A 328 8.31 5.61 17.17
N VAL A 329 7.43 4.76 17.72
CA VAL A 329 5.98 4.99 17.69
C VAL A 329 5.60 6.17 18.58
N SER A 330 6.07 6.21 19.83
CA SER A 330 5.72 7.27 20.78
C SER A 330 6.24 8.66 20.40
N SER A 331 7.32 8.73 19.61
CA SER A 331 7.87 9.99 19.11
C SER A 331 7.12 10.54 17.88
N GLY A 332 6.14 9.79 17.34
CA GLY A 332 5.36 10.22 16.17
C GLY A 332 6.06 9.97 14.83
N HIS A 333 7.30 9.50 14.79
CA HIS A 333 8.03 9.24 13.55
C HIS A 333 7.49 8.03 12.76
N ALA A 334 6.86 7.06 13.45
CA ALA A 334 6.32 5.87 12.80
C ALA A 334 5.09 6.13 11.91
N PHE A 335 4.17 6.99 12.36
CA PHE A 335 2.87 7.19 11.71
C PHE A 335 2.51 8.66 11.45
N GLY A 336 3.34 9.60 11.92
CA GLY A 336 3.05 11.02 11.88
C GLY A 336 3.21 11.69 10.50
N ALA A 337 2.85 12.97 10.47
CA ALA A 337 2.81 13.81 9.28
C ALA A 337 4.14 13.88 8.51
N GLN A 338 5.28 13.86 9.21
CA GLN A 338 6.60 13.88 8.59
C GLN A 338 6.81 12.71 7.63
N ARG A 339 6.33 11.52 7.99
CA ARG A 339 6.45 10.31 7.17
C ARG A 339 5.63 10.39 5.89
N TRP A 340 4.42 10.94 5.98
CA TRP A 340 3.57 11.21 4.82
C TRP A 340 4.20 12.22 3.87
N ILE A 341 4.68 13.35 4.40
CA ILE A 341 5.33 14.40 3.60
C ILE A 341 6.64 13.89 2.97
N ALA A 342 7.49 13.19 3.71
CA ALA A 342 8.74 12.64 3.20
C ALA A 342 8.50 11.60 2.09
N THR A 343 7.51 10.73 2.26
CA THR A 343 7.11 9.77 1.23
C THR A 343 6.59 10.50 -0.01
N LEU A 344 5.73 11.52 0.17
CA LEU A 344 5.16 12.28 -0.94
C LEU A 344 6.24 13.01 -1.75
N ASP A 345 7.14 13.74 -1.08
CA ASP A 345 8.23 14.48 -1.73
C ASP A 345 9.10 13.54 -2.58
N ARG A 346 9.49 12.40 -2.00
CA ARG A 346 10.27 11.37 -2.69
C ARG A 346 9.52 10.78 -3.90
N GLN A 347 8.22 10.54 -3.79
CA GLN A 347 7.44 10.03 -4.93
C GLN A 347 7.26 11.08 -6.02
N CYS A 348 7.15 12.36 -5.67
CA CYS A 348 7.15 13.45 -6.65
C CYS A 348 8.49 13.48 -7.42
N GLU A 349 9.62 13.30 -6.73
CA GLU A 349 10.95 13.15 -7.37
C GLU A 349 11.02 11.95 -8.31
N ARG A 350 10.53 10.78 -7.86
CA ARG A 350 10.49 9.56 -8.68
C ARG A 350 9.70 9.80 -9.97
N LEU A 351 8.50 10.38 -9.87
CA LEU A 351 7.64 10.66 -11.02
C LEU A 351 8.28 11.69 -11.97
N ALA A 352 8.96 12.70 -11.44
CA ALA A 352 9.73 13.63 -12.27
C ALA A 352 10.87 12.92 -13.04
N SER A 353 11.56 11.94 -12.42
CA SER A 353 12.59 11.13 -13.09
C SER A 353 12.02 10.28 -14.24
N VAL A 354 10.82 9.72 -14.08
CA VAL A 354 10.09 8.99 -15.13
C VAL A 354 9.79 9.90 -16.33
N MET A 355 9.43 11.15 -16.07
CA MET A 355 9.08 12.13 -17.10
C MET A 355 10.30 12.79 -17.77
N ALA A 356 11.50 12.63 -17.20
CA ALA A 356 12.72 13.24 -17.73
C ALA A 356 13.12 12.61 -19.09
N THR A 357 13.09 13.44 -20.14
CA THR A 357 13.44 13.06 -21.52
C THR A 357 14.93 13.17 -21.85
N ASN A 358 15.69 13.95 -21.09
CA ASN A 358 17.11 14.24 -21.35
C ASN A 358 17.99 13.58 -20.29
N VAL A 359 18.31 12.30 -20.47
CA VAL A 359 19.29 11.61 -19.61
C VAL A 359 20.69 11.81 -20.20
N PRO A 360 21.69 12.25 -19.43
CA PRO A 360 23.07 12.34 -19.90
C PRO A 360 23.53 10.97 -20.43
N THR A 361 23.93 10.90 -21.70
CA THR A 361 24.47 9.68 -22.33
C THR A 361 25.92 9.37 -21.91
N GLY A 362 26.43 10.02 -20.85
CA GLY A 362 27.84 10.01 -20.47
C GLY A 362 28.23 8.91 -19.47
N ASP A 363 27.30 8.37 -18.70
CA ASP A 363 27.60 7.36 -17.68
C ASP A 363 27.40 5.93 -18.21
N VAL A 364 28.36 5.06 -17.90
CA VAL A 364 28.28 3.62 -18.18
C VAL A 364 27.11 3.04 -17.38
N GLY A 365 26.20 2.31 -18.05
CA GLY A 365 25.03 1.69 -17.39
C GLY A 365 23.72 2.48 -17.50
N VAL A 366 23.69 3.62 -18.19
CA VAL A 366 22.44 4.36 -18.41
C VAL A 366 21.53 3.63 -19.42
N ILE A 367 20.31 3.31 -19.01
CA ILE A 367 19.28 2.76 -19.90
C ILE A 367 18.77 3.88 -20.80
N THR A 368 19.07 3.83 -22.09
CA THR A 368 18.70 4.88 -23.05
C THR A 368 17.28 4.74 -23.60
N ASN A 369 16.70 3.54 -23.58
CA ASN A 369 15.33 3.30 -24.01
C ASN A 369 14.32 3.87 -22.99
N GLN A 370 13.58 4.92 -23.37
CA GLN A 370 12.60 5.55 -22.50
C GLN A 370 11.46 4.62 -22.07
N ASP A 371 10.95 3.79 -22.97
CA ASP A 371 9.90 2.83 -22.65
C ASP A 371 10.45 1.71 -21.75
N GLY A 372 11.69 1.29 -22.01
CA GLY A 372 12.42 0.38 -21.13
C GLY A 372 12.59 0.91 -19.70
N ARG A 373 12.96 2.19 -19.56
CA ARG A 373 13.07 2.85 -18.25
C ARG A 373 11.73 2.86 -17.52
N LYS A 374 10.63 3.24 -18.20
CA LYS A 374 9.28 3.25 -17.62
C LYS A 374 8.87 1.86 -17.15
N SER A 375 9.04 0.84 -18.00
CA SER A 375 8.71 -0.55 -17.64
C SER A 375 9.56 -1.06 -16.47
N MET A 376 10.86 -0.73 -16.41
CA MET A 376 11.71 -1.10 -15.28
C MET A 376 11.32 -0.39 -13.97
N LEU A 377 10.95 0.89 -14.02
CA LEU A 377 10.48 1.63 -12.85
C LEU A 377 9.12 1.12 -12.34
N LYS A 378 8.22 0.72 -13.25
CA LYS A 378 6.95 0.05 -12.91
C LYS A 378 7.20 -1.34 -12.31
N LEU A 379 8.16 -2.10 -12.85
CA LEU A 379 8.57 -3.38 -12.28
C LEU A 379 9.11 -3.23 -10.84
N ALA A 380 9.97 -2.24 -10.62
CA ALA A 380 10.55 -1.94 -9.32
C ALA A 380 9.50 -1.44 -8.31
N GLU A 381 8.55 -0.59 -8.74
CA GLU A 381 7.42 -0.16 -7.89
C GLU A 381 6.59 -1.35 -7.42
N ARG A 382 6.28 -2.29 -8.32
CA ARG A 382 5.58 -3.53 -7.95
C ARG A 382 6.39 -4.39 -6.99
N MET A 383 7.71 -4.46 -7.17
CA MET A 383 8.62 -5.15 -6.26
C MET A 383 8.53 -4.56 -4.84
N VAL A 384 8.57 -3.22 -4.73
CA VAL A 384 8.44 -2.51 -3.44
C VAL A 384 7.08 -2.74 -2.80
N MET A 385 5.98 -2.61 -3.55
CA MET A 385 4.63 -2.88 -3.05
C MET A 385 4.51 -4.32 -2.51
N SER A 386 5.05 -5.29 -3.25
CA SER A 386 5.03 -6.70 -2.86
C SER A 386 5.91 -6.97 -1.62
N PHE A 387 7.03 -6.26 -1.47
CA PHE A 387 7.87 -6.33 -0.27
C PHE A 387 7.10 -5.80 0.96
N CYS A 388 6.56 -4.58 0.88
CA CYS A 388 5.84 -3.95 1.96
C CYS A 388 4.65 -4.80 2.44
N ALA A 389 3.90 -5.41 1.51
CA ALA A 389 2.81 -6.33 1.84
C ALA A 389 3.27 -7.68 2.46
N GLY A 390 4.52 -8.09 2.24
CA GLY A 390 5.09 -9.32 2.78
C GLY A 390 5.78 -9.17 4.14
N VAL A 391 6.21 -7.95 4.49
CA VAL A 391 6.92 -7.65 5.74
C VAL A 391 5.97 -7.34 6.90
N SER A 392 4.84 -6.71 6.62
CA SER A 392 3.96 -6.19 7.67
C SER A 392 3.16 -7.27 8.39
N ALA A 393 2.60 -6.90 9.54
CA ALA A 393 1.66 -7.73 10.29
C ALA A 393 0.26 -7.83 9.66
N SER A 394 0.09 -7.39 8.40
CA SER A 394 -1.22 -7.32 7.77
C SER A 394 -1.84 -8.70 7.57
N THR A 395 -3.14 -8.79 7.87
CA THR A 395 -3.97 -9.99 7.68
C THR A 395 -4.50 -10.10 6.25
N ALA A 396 -4.17 -9.15 5.37
CA ALA A 396 -4.79 -8.97 4.06
C ALA A 396 -4.52 -10.10 3.05
N HIS A 397 -3.48 -10.90 3.25
CA HIS A 397 -3.28 -12.11 2.46
C HIS A 397 -3.40 -13.30 3.41
N THR A 398 -3.79 -14.46 2.90
CA THR A 398 -3.96 -15.72 3.67
C THR A 398 -2.61 -16.26 4.16
N TRP A 399 -1.85 -15.42 4.85
CA TRP A 399 -0.62 -15.71 5.52
C TRP A 399 -0.94 -16.54 6.76
N THR A 400 -0.47 -17.77 6.78
CA THR A 400 -0.53 -18.59 8.00
C THR A 400 0.76 -18.41 8.78
N THR A 401 0.68 -17.84 9.99
CA THR A 401 1.84 -17.68 10.88
C THR A 401 2.27 -19.05 11.42
N LEU A 402 3.55 -19.39 11.23
CA LEU A 402 4.11 -20.69 11.66
C LEU A 402 4.97 -20.60 12.92
N SER A 403 5.54 -19.43 13.21
CA SER A 403 6.40 -19.14 14.37
C SER A 403 6.42 -17.62 14.65
N GLY A 404 6.60 -17.18 15.91
CA GLY A 404 6.72 -15.74 16.22
C GLY A 404 6.15 -15.25 17.57
N THR A 405 6.50 -15.85 18.71
CA THR A 405 6.01 -15.37 20.03
C THR A 405 7.09 -14.68 20.90
N GLY A 406 8.36 -14.68 20.48
CA GLY A 406 9.47 -14.01 21.16
C GLY A 406 9.97 -12.73 20.49
N ALA A 407 10.76 -11.95 21.23
CA ALA A 407 11.36 -10.68 20.79
C ALA A 407 12.41 -10.82 19.66
N ASP A 408 13.03 -12.01 19.56
CA ASP A 408 14.01 -12.38 18.53
C ASP A 408 13.43 -13.37 17.48
N ASP A 409 12.13 -13.67 17.55
CA ASP A 409 11.55 -14.71 16.69
C ASP A 409 11.32 -14.19 15.27
N VAL A 410 11.89 -14.91 14.30
CA VAL A 410 11.55 -14.77 12.88
C VAL A 410 10.06 -15.10 12.70
N ARG A 411 9.30 -14.12 12.20
CA ARG A 411 7.92 -14.35 11.76
C ARG A 411 7.96 -15.01 10.41
N VAL A 412 7.43 -16.22 10.31
CA VAL A 412 7.26 -16.94 9.04
C VAL A 412 5.79 -17.04 8.68
N MET A 413 5.49 -16.63 7.46
CA MET A 413 4.16 -16.64 6.86
C MET A 413 4.20 -17.42 5.56
N THR A 414 3.17 -18.22 5.30
CA THR A 414 3.05 -18.98 4.04
C THR A 414 1.90 -18.47 3.20
N ARG A 415 2.12 -18.32 1.88
CA ARG A 415 1.08 -18.03 0.89
C ARG A 415 1.13 -19.06 -0.23
N LYS A 416 -0.05 -19.53 -0.64
CA LYS A 416 -0.21 -20.30 -1.88
C LYS A 416 -0.48 -19.33 -3.02
N SER A 417 0.34 -19.40 -4.05
CA SER A 417 0.27 -18.60 -5.27
C SER A 417 -0.27 -19.50 -6.39
N VAL A 418 -1.50 -19.24 -6.81
CA VAL A 418 -2.17 -19.91 -7.94
C VAL A 418 -2.75 -18.80 -8.80
N ASP A 419 -2.42 -18.81 -10.10
CA ASP A 419 -2.95 -17.85 -11.07
C ASP A 419 -2.77 -16.37 -10.66
N ASP A 420 -1.67 -16.04 -9.97
CA ASP A 420 -1.31 -14.66 -9.55
C ASP A 420 -0.27 -14.07 -10.53
N PRO A 421 -0.68 -13.19 -11.47
CA PRO A 421 0.24 -12.62 -12.45
C PRO A 421 1.40 -11.90 -11.78
N GLY A 422 2.61 -12.18 -12.23
CA GLY A 422 3.81 -11.54 -11.69
C GLY A 422 4.39 -12.18 -10.43
N ARG A 423 3.83 -13.30 -9.97
CA ARG A 423 4.45 -14.16 -8.97
C ARG A 423 4.65 -15.57 -9.53
N PRO A 424 5.70 -16.28 -9.10
CA PRO A 424 5.83 -17.68 -9.47
C PRO A 424 4.67 -18.51 -8.88
N PRO A 425 4.12 -19.49 -9.63
CA PRO A 425 3.14 -20.41 -9.08
C PRO A 425 3.79 -21.32 -8.05
N GLY A 426 3.08 -21.62 -6.96
CA GLY A 426 3.55 -22.52 -5.92
C GLY A 426 3.31 -22.04 -4.50
N ILE A 427 4.17 -22.47 -3.58
CA ILE A 427 4.13 -22.10 -2.17
C ILE A 427 5.27 -21.12 -1.91
N VAL A 428 4.92 -19.92 -1.46
CA VAL A 428 5.86 -18.85 -1.12
C VAL A 428 5.90 -18.69 0.39
N LEU A 429 7.08 -18.75 0.97
CA LEU A 429 7.34 -18.33 2.35
C LEU A 429 7.77 -16.88 2.37
N SER A 430 7.10 -16.06 3.17
CA SER A 430 7.60 -14.75 3.58
C SER A 430 8.10 -14.87 5.01
N ALA A 431 9.36 -14.53 5.25
CA ALA A 431 9.92 -14.54 6.58
C ALA A 431 10.55 -13.18 6.87
N ALA A 432 10.30 -12.65 8.06
CA ALA A 432 10.77 -11.33 8.47
C ALA A 432 11.20 -11.31 9.94
N THR A 433 12.25 -10.55 10.24
CA THR A 433 12.70 -10.28 11.61
C THR A 433 13.15 -8.83 11.75
N SER A 434 13.20 -8.32 12.98
CA SER A 434 13.65 -6.95 13.26
C SER A 434 14.56 -6.91 14.47
N PHE A 435 15.61 -6.08 14.40
CA PHE A 435 16.57 -5.90 15.48
C PHE A 435 17.15 -4.48 15.43
N TRP A 436 17.77 -4.06 16.53
CA TRP A 436 18.44 -2.77 16.63
C TRP A 436 19.94 -2.90 16.37
N LEU A 437 20.51 -1.87 15.76
CA LEU A 437 21.94 -1.71 15.51
C LEU A 437 22.43 -0.38 16.10
N PRO A 438 23.61 -0.34 16.76
CA PRO A 438 24.23 0.88 17.26
C PRO A 438 24.90 1.69 16.14
N VAL A 439 24.25 1.79 14.99
CA VAL A 439 24.78 2.40 13.76
C VAL A 439 23.69 3.27 13.16
N SER A 440 24.06 4.44 12.63
CA SER A 440 23.10 5.37 12.04
C SER A 440 22.38 4.77 10.83
N PRO A 441 21.09 5.11 10.60
CA PRO A 441 20.33 4.61 9.45
C PRO A 441 21.04 4.83 8.10
N LYS A 442 21.67 5.99 7.91
CA LYS A 442 22.41 6.32 6.69
C LYS A 442 23.56 5.36 6.42
N ARG A 443 24.37 5.06 7.45
CA ARG A 443 25.49 4.12 7.31
C ARG A 443 25.01 2.70 7.00
N VAL A 444 23.94 2.24 7.66
CA VAL A 444 23.34 0.93 7.35
C VAL A 444 22.81 0.90 5.90
N PHE A 445 22.17 1.99 5.46
CA PHE A 445 21.66 2.11 4.09
C PHE A 445 22.77 2.09 3.04
N ASP A 446 23.84 2.87 3.25
CA ASP A 446 24.99 2.92 2.36
C ASP A 446 25.69 1.56 2.30
N PHE A 447 25.87 0.88 3.45
CA PHE A 447 26.43 -0.46 3.52
C PHE A 447 25.57 -1.50 2.78
N LEU A 448 24.24 -1.50 2.96
CA LEU A 448 23.38 -2.54 2.36
C LEU A 448 23.15 -2.35 0.86
N ARG A 449 23.24 -1.11 0.35
CA ARG A 449 23.03 -0.85 -1.08
C ARG A 449 24.29 -1.05 -1.93
N ASP A 450 25.48 -0.92 -1.33
CA ASP A 450 26.75 -1.03 -2.04
C ASP A 450 26.96 -2.44 -2.60
N GLU A 451 27.39 -2.50 -3.86
CA GLU A 451 27.67 -3.75 -4.57
C GLU A 451 28.92 -4.46 -4.00
N ASN A 452 29.88 -3.69 -3.46
CA ASN A 452 31.15 -4.22 -2.96
C ASN A 452 30.98 -4.93 -1.61
N SER A 453 30.13 -4.40 -0.73
CA SER A 453 29.81 -4.99 0.57
C SER A 453 28.84 -6.17 0.48
N ARG A 454 28.16 -6.34 -0.65
CA ARG A 454 27.09 -7.35 -0.81
C ARG A 454 27.53 -8.77 -0.48
N SER A 455 28.77 -9.12 -0.84
CA SER A 455 29.33 -10.45 -0.56
C SER A 455 29.47 -10.76 0.93
N GLU A 456 29.49 -9.74 1.79
CA GLU A 456 29.62 -9.88 3.24
C GLU A 456 28.33 -10.41 3.86
N TRP A 457 27.17 -9.93 3.41
CA TRP A 457 25.87 -10.26 3.99
C TRP A 457 24.99 -11.16 3.11
N ASP A 458 25.09 -11.09 1.78
CA ASP A 458 24.22 -11.83 0.86
C ASP A 458 24.70 -13.28 0.67
N ILE A 459 24.17 -14.16 1.51
CA ILE A 459 24.46 -15.60 1.47
C ILE A 459 24.06 -16.21 0.11
N LEU A 460 23.03 -15.70 -0.55
CA LEU A 460 22.52 -16.23 -1.81
C LEU A 460 23.45 -15.92 -2.99
N SER A 461 24.31 -14.91 -2.86
CA SER A 461 25.31 -14.56 -3.87
C SER A 461 26.53 -15.49 -3.88
N ASN A 462 26.63 -16.45 -2.94
CA ASN A 462 27.71 -17.46 -2.87
C ASN A 462 29.14 -16.88 -2.95
N GLY A 463 29.35 -15.67 -2.44
CA GLY A 463 30.65 -14.97 -2.51
C GLY A 463 31.07 -14.52 -3.92
N GLY A 464 30.14 -14.51 -4.89
CA GLY A 464 30.38 -13.91 -6.20
C GLY A 464 30.55 -12.40 -6.12
N VAL A 465 31.35 -11.85 -7.03
CA VAL A 465 31.52 -10.39 -7.16
C VAL A 465 30.28 -9.83 -7.83
N VAL A 466 29.63 -8.86 -7.19
CA VAL A 466 28.45 -8.20 -7.75
C VAL A 466 28.89 -7.00 -8.57
N GLN A 467 28.30 -6.85 -9.74
CA GLN A 467 28.58 -5.76 -10.66
C GLN A 467 27.27 -5.12 -11.12
N GLU A 468 27.16 -3.81 -10.99
CA GLU A 468 26.10 -3.02 -11.59
C GLU A 468 26.23 -2.99 -13.12
N MET A 469 25.15 -3.42 -13.78
CA MET A 469 25.04 -3.38 -15.23
C MET A 469 24.36 -2.11 -15.72
N ALA A 470 23.38 -1.64 -14.96
CA ALA A 470 22.59 -0.47 -15.29
C ALA A 470 21.94 0.13 -14.05
N HIS A 471 21.67 1.43 -14.07
CA HIS A 471 20.88 2.09 -13.04
C HIS A 471 19.99 3.22 -13.60
N ILE A 472 18.98 3.58 -12.81
CA ILE A 472 18.11 4.74 -13.02
C ILE A 472 18.07 5.51 -11.70
N ALA A 473 18.54 6.75 -11.70
CA ALA A 473 18.41 7.63 -10.55
C ALA A 473 16.93 8.02 -10.31
N ASN A 474 16.49 7.98 -9.06
CA ASN A 474 15.10 8.13 -8.63
C ASN A 474 14.86 9.31 -7.68
N GLY A 475 15.83 10.22 -7.53
CA GLY A 475 15.67 11.41 -6.72
C GLY A 475 16.93 12.26 -6.63
N ARG A 476 16.90 13.25 -5.73
CA ARG A 476 18.04 14.14 -5.45
C ARG A 476 19.17 13.42 -4.70
N ASP A 477 18.83 12.52 -3.80
CA ASP A 477 19.81 11.69 -3.09
C ASP A 477 20.38 10.64 -4.04
N THR A 478 21.71 10.54 -4.11
CA THR A 478 22.40 9.61 -5.01
C THR A 478 22.18 8.14 -4.65
N GLY A 479 21.71 7.86 -3.43
CA GLY A 479 21.27 6.54 -3.00
C GLY A 479 19.89 6.13 -3.50
N ASN A 480 19.10 7.07 -4.04
CA ASN A 480 17.79 6.77 -4.60
C ASN A 480 17.95 6.31 -6.05
N CYS A 481 17.89 5.01 -6.28
CA CYS A 481 18.02 4.44 -7.62
C CYS A 481 17.31 3.09 -7.78
N VAL A 482 17.05 2.71 -9.03
CA VAL A 482 16.81 1.32 -9.42
C VAL A 482 18.01 0.82 -10.20
N SER A 483 18.68 -0.21 -9.68
CA SER A 483 19.86 -0.82 -10.29
C SER A 483 19.58 -2.25 -10.74
N LEU A 484 20.28 -2.66 -11.78
CA LEU A 484 20.30 -4.02 -12.30
C LEU A 484 21.70 -4.59 -12.09
N LEU A 485 21.80 -5.59 -11.22
CA LEU A 485 23.07 -6.15 -10.78
C LEU A 485 23.25 -7.56 -11.36
N ARG A 486 24.49 -7.92 -11.65
CA ARG A 486 24.91 -9.26 -12.06
C ARG A 486 25.88 -9.82 -11.04
N VAL A 487 25.67 -11.08 -10.65
CA VAL A 487 26.61 -11.81 -9.80
C VAL A 487 27.58 -12.58 -10.69
N ASN A 488 28.85 -12.19 -10.68
CA ASN A 488 29.94 -12.88 -11.38
C ASN A 488 30.59 -13.89 -10.42
N SER A 489 30.47 -15.18 -10.74
CA SER A 489 31.09 -16.28 -9.98
C SER A 489 31.98 -17.10 -10.92
N ALA A 490 32.98 -17.80 -10.38
CA ALA A 490 33.89 -18.63 -11.19
C ALA A 490 33.17 -19.70 -12.04
N ASN A 491 31.93 -20.05 -11.69
CA ASN A 491 31.05 -20.99 -12.41
C ASN A 491 29.87 -20.29 -13.15
N SER A 492 29.84 -18.96 -13.25
CA SER A 492 28.63 -18.18 -13.64
C SER A 492 28.40 -18.00 -15.13
N SER A 493 29.11 -18.69 -16.02
CA SER A 493 28.82 -18.62 -17.47
C SER A 493 27.45 -19.21 -17.87
N GLN A 494 26.64 -19.65 -16.89
CA GLN A 494 25.31 -20.24 -17.07
C GLN A 494 24.19 -19.61 -16.22
N SER A 495 24.43 -18.54 -15.43
CA SER A 495 23.36 -17.95 -14.63
C SER A 495 22.50 -17.00 -15.47
N ASN A 496 21.28 -17.44 -15.81
CA ASN A 496 20.29 -16.63 -16.53
C ASN A 496 19.56 -15.61 -15.64
N MET A 497 20.07 -15.31 -14.45
CA MET A 497 19.41 -14.43 -13.48
C MET A 497 20.21 -13.14 -13.26
N LEU A 498 19.49 -12.03 -13.15
CA LEU A 498 19.96 -10.72 -12.69
C LEU A 498 19.29 -10.40 -11.36
N ILE A 499 19.77 -9.38 -10.67
CA ILE A 499 19.14 -8.86 -9.46
C ILE A 499 18.62 -7.47 -9.79
N LEU A 500 17.31 -7.29 -9.75
CA LEU A 500 16.70 -5.97 -9.74
C LEU A 500 16.76 -5.45 -8.30
N GLN A 501 17.30 -4.26 -8.09
CA GLN A 501 17.39 -3.62 -6.77
C GLN A 501 16.79 -2.23 -6.85
N GLU A 502 15.92 -1.88 -5.89
CA GLU A 502 15.49 -0.53 -5.63
C GLU A 502 16.03 -0.10 -4.26
N SER A 503 16.81 0.98 -4.27
CA SER A 503 17.33 1.64 -3.09
C SER A 503 16.66 3.00 -2.96
N CYS A 504 16.11 3.30 -1.79
CA CYS A 504 15.53 4.61 -1.53
C CYS A 504 15.68 5.03 -0.07
N THR A 505 15.89 6.32 0.17
CA THR A 505 16.07 6.94 1.48
C THR A 505 15.33 8.27 1.54
N ASP A 506 14.76 8.55 2.70
CA ASP A 506 14.21 9.83 3.12
C ASP A 506 14.48 10.01 4.63
N PRO A 507 14.17 11.17 5.24
CA PRO A 507 14.45 11.42 6.65
C PRO A 507 13.78 10.45 7.64
N THR A 508 12.75 9.71 7.21
CA THR A 508 11.93 8.85 8.08
C THR A 508 12.20 7.37 7.90
N ALA A 509 12.60 6.94 6.69
CA ALA A 509 12.87 5.55 6.38
C ALA A 509 13.86 5.40 5.21
N SER A 510 14.59 4.29 5.21
CA SER A 510 15.35 3.84 4.05
C SER A 510 15.05 2.39 3.73
N PHE A 511 15.14 2.03 2.45
CA PHE A 511 14.85 0.70 1.94
C PHE A 511 15.91 0.28 0.94
N VAL A 512 16.30 -0.99 1.01
CA VAL A 512 17.07 -1.68 -0.03
C VAL A 512 16.31 -2.96 -0.34
N ILE A 513 15.57 -2.96 -1.43
CA ILE A 513 14.66 -4.05 -1.81
C ILE A 513 15.16 -4.62 -3.13
N TYR A 514 15.25 -5.94 -3.23
CA TYR A 514 15.76 -6.60 -4.41
C TYR A 514 15.03 -7.91 -4.70
N ALA A 515 15.07 -8.33 -5.96
CA ALA A 515 14.52 -9.62 -6.39
C ALA A 515 15.36 -10.20 -7.53
N PRO A 516 15.55 -11.54 -7.57
CA PRO A 516 16.13 -12.19 -8.72
C PRO A 516 15.15 -12.14 -9.90
N VAL A 517 15.63 -11.81 -11.10
CA VAL A 517 14.84 -11.72 -12.34
C VAL A 517 15.56 -12.42 -13.47
N ASP A 518 14.81 -13.18 -14.27
CA ASP A 518 15.35 -13.85 -15.46
C ASP A 518 15.79 -12.82 -16.54
N ILE A 519 16.94 -13.07 -17.18
CA ILE A 519 17.52 -12.20 -18.21
C ILE A 519 16.57 -12.01 -19.40
N VAL A 520 15.85 -13.07 -19.81
CA VAL A 520 14.91 -13.00 -20.94
C VAL A 520 13.73 -12.11 -20.58
N ALA A 521 13.17 -12.30 -19.39
CA ALA A 521 12.09 -11.45 -18.89
C ALA A 521 12.55 -9.98 -18.74
N MET A 522 13.74 -9.75 -18.20
CA MET A 522 14.30 -8.41 -18.06
C MET A 522 14.58 -7.76 -19.42
N ASN A 523 15.04 -8.51 -20.42
CA ASN A 523 15.23 -7.97 -21.76
C ASN A 523 13.90 -7.52 -22.39
N VAL A 524 12.79 -8.24 -22.14
CA VAL A 524 11.45 -7.78 -22.57
C VAL A 524 11.08 -6.46 -21.89
N VAL A 525 11.31 -6.34 -20.58
CA VAL A 525 11.06 -5.11 -19.80
C VAL A 525 11.89 -3.94 -20.32
N LEU A 526 13.19 -4.14 -20.54
CA LEU A 526 14.11 -3.12 -21.06
C LEU A 526 13.77 -2.68 -22.50
N ASN A 527 12.99 -3.48 -23.23
CA ASN A 527 12.46 -3.13 -24.54
C ASN A 527 11.04 -2.51 -24.49
N GLY A 528 10.54 -2.16 -23.29
CA GLY A 528 9.23 -1.53 -23.10
C GLY A 528 8.07 -2.52 -22.99
N GLY A 529 8.34 -3.82 -22.80
CA GLY A 529 7.32 -4.82 -22.53
C GLY A 529 6.62 -4.60 -21.19
N ASP A 530 5.45 -5.22 -21.01
CA ASP A 530 4.65 -5.09 -19.80
C ASP A 530 5.29 -5.84 -18.61
N PRO A 531 5.64 -5.13 -17.51
CA PRO A 531 6.25 -5.76 -16.34
C PRO A 531 5.26 -6.57 -15.49
N ASP A 532 3.95 -6.48 -15.72
CA ASP A 532 2.91 -7.06 -14.86
C ASP A 532 2.93 -8.61 -14.81
N TYR A 533 3.58 -9.25 -15.78
CA TYR A 533 3.72 -10.71 -15.84
C TYR A 533 5.09 -11.24 -15.41
N VAL A 534 6.05 -10.35 -15.12
CA VAL A 534 7.40 -10.77 -14.71
C VAL A 534 7.33 -11.37 -13.30
N ALA A 535 7.73 -12.63 -13.13
CA ALA A 535 7.70 -13.27 -11.82
C ALA A 535 8.76 -12.66 -10.87
N LEU A 536 8.33 -12.09 -9.74
CA LEU A 536 9.21 -11.54 -8.71
C LEU A 536 8.87 -12.09 -7.32
N LEU A 537 9.91 -12.33 -6.52
CA LEU A 537 9.81 -12.55 -5.07
C LEU A 537 10.78 -11.60 -4.36
N PRO A 538 10.28 -10.48 -3.83
CA PRO A 538 11.14 -9.46 -3.25
C PRO A 538 11.69 -9.90 -1.90
N SER A 539 12.91 -9.46 -1.66
CA SER A 539 13.70 -9.62 -0.45
C SER A 539 14.36 -8.29 -0.13
N GLY A 540 14.79 -8.08 1.11
CA GLY A 540 15.57 -6.89 1.44
C GLY A 540 15.26 -6.34 2.82
N PHE A 541 15.37 -5.02 2.90
CA PHE A 541 15.60 -4.32 4.15
C PHE A 541 14.72 -3.08 4.28
N ALA A 542 14.16 -2.87 5.46
CA ALA A 542 13.61 -1.59 5.89
C ALA A 542 14.44 -1.07 7.07
N ILE A 543 14.90 0.17 6.99
CA ILE A 543 15.81 0.81 7.92
C ILE A 543 15.09 2.04 8.47
N LEU A 544 14.83 2.05 9.77
CA LEU A 544 14.15 3.13 10.46
C LEU A 544 15.09 3.72 11.53
N PRO A 545 14.95 5.01 11.87
CA PRO A 545 15.64 5.55 13.04
C PRO A 545 15.15 4.83 14.32
N ASP A 546 15.98 4.79 15.36
CA ASP A 546 15.58 4.22 16.65
C ASP A 546 14.64 5.12 17.48
N GLY A 547 14.41 6.34 17.02
CA GLY A 547 13.59 7.34 17.70
C GLY A 547 14.32 8.03 18.86
N SER A 548 15.64 7.83 19.01
CA SER A 548 16.48 8.54 19.96
C SER A 548 16.96 9.85 19.37
N THR A 549 16.21 10.92 19.60
CA THR A 549 16.75 12.27 19.49
C THR A 549 17.68 12.49 20.67
N ILE A 550 18.97 12.16 20.52
CA ILE A 550 19.94 12.59 21.53
C ILE A 550 19.99 14.10 21.46
N THR A 551 19.42 14.71 22.49
CA THR A 551 19.61 16.11 22.85
C THR A 551 21.10 16.41 22.83
N ALA A 552 21.54 17.19 21.85
CA ALA A 552 22.81 17.89 21.89
C ALA A 552 22.73 18.98 22.98
N THR A 553 22.60 18.58 24.24
CA THR A 553 22.73 19.48 25.38
C THR A 553 24.15 19.41 25.90
N THR A 554 24.87 20.50 25.61
CA THR A 554 25.96 21.08 26.39
C THR A 554 27.31 20.35 26.41
N SER A 555 28.16 20.69 25.45
CA SER A 555 29.46 21.29 25.79
C SER A 555 29.80 22.43 24.81
N SER A 556 30.32 23.50 25.37
CA SER A 556 30.34 24.86 24.85
C SER A 556 31.47 25.17 23.86
N ALA A 557 31.15 26.11 22.97
CA ALA A 557 32.01 27.13 22.36
C ALA A 557 32.86 26.78 21.12
N GLY A 558 32.48 27.39 19.98
CA GLY A 558 33.43 28.08 19.10
C GLY A 558 33.45 27.64 17.63
N GLY A 559 33.00 28.54 16.74
CA GLY A 559 33.53 28.70 15.38
C GLY A 559 32.94 27.79 14.30
N GLY A 560 32.18 28.35 13.37
CA GLY A 560 31.67 27.64 12.21
C GLY A 560 32.76 27.33 11.18
N ILE A 561 32.63 26.18 10.51
CA ILE A 561 32.99 25.87 9.11
C ILE A 561 32.03 24.76 8.66
N ASP A 562 31.52 24.84 7.43
CA ASP A 562 30.79 23.79 6.74
C ASP A 562 31.54 22.45 6.81
N THR A 563 30.93 21.44 7.44
CA THR A 563 31.27 20.03 7.24
C THR A 563 30.02 19.19 7.40
N ASP A 564 29.84 18.30 6.41
CA ASP A 564 28.87 17.22 6.26
C ASP A 564 28.12 16.74 7.52
N ALA A 565 26.85 16.37 7.29
CA ALA A 565 25.92 15.75 8.24
C ALA A 565 26.39 14.38 8.78
N ALA A 566 27.52 14.37 9.48
CA ALA A 566 28.07 13.25 10.23
C ALA A 566 27.93 13.56 11.72
N GLY A 567 26.83 13.09 12.34
CA GLY A 567 26.66 13.27 13.78
C GLY A 567 25.28 13.05 14.35
N SER A 568 24.43 12.19 13.78
CA SER A 568 23.34 11.61 14.56
C SER A 568 23.90 10.37 15.26
N SER A 569 24.17 10.47 16.57
CA SER A 569 24.63 9.33 17.38
C SER A 569 23.48 8.38 17.79
N GLY A 570 22.43 8.31 16.97
CA GLY A 570 21.30 7.38 17.13
C GLY A 570 21.56 6.06 16.41
N GLY A 571 21.00 4.97 16.94
CA GLY A 571 21.01 3.67 16.30
C GLY A 571 19.94 3.54 15.21
N SER A 572 19.84 2.35 14.64
CA SER A 572 18.87 2.03 13.60
C SER A 572 18.07 0.79 13.96
N LEU A 573 16.81 0.79 13.57
CA LEU A 573 15.91 -0.35 13.58
C LEU A 573 15.93 -0.96 12.18
N LEU A 574 16.50 -2.16 12.08
CA LEU A 574 16.61 -2.89 10.82
C LEU A 574 15.61 -4.03 10.79
N THR A 575 14.76 -4.04 9.77
CA THR A 575 13.92 -5.18 9.42
C THR A 575 14.49 -5.88 8.19
N VAL A 576 14.72 -7.19 8.31
CA VAL A 576 15.15 -8.06 7.21
C VAL A 576 13.96 -8.93 6.83
N ALA A 577 13.65 -9.03 5.53
CA ALA A 577 12.60 -9.91 5.04
C ALA A 577 12.97 -10.60 3.72
N PHE A 578 12.58 -11.86 3.61
CA PHE A 578 12.77 -12.68 2.41
C PHE A 578 11.45 -13.31 1.96
N GLN A 579 11.18 -13.25 0.65
CA GLN A 579 10.15 -14.05 0.01
C GLN A 579 10.80 -15.14 -0.83
N ILE A 580 10.51 -16.40 -0.54
CA ILE A 580 11.19 -17.57 -1.12
C ILE A 580 10.15 -18.57 -1.61
N LEU A 581 10.29 -19.01 -2.87
CA LEU A 581 9.52 -20.12 -3.42
C LEU A 581 10.06 -21.42 -2.85
N VAL A 582 9.25 -22.16 -2.09
CA VAL A 582 9.66 -23.43 -1.47
C VAL A 582 9.16 -24.66 -2.22
N ASP A 583 8.09 -24.50 -2.99
CA ASP A 583 7.57 -25.54 -3.88
C ASP A 583 6.87 -24.87 -5.06
N SER A 584 7.01 -25.43 -6.26
CA SER A 584 6.33 -24.93 -7.47
C SER A 584 4.91 -25.47 -7.61
N VAL A 585 4.57 -26.50 -6.83
CA VAL A 585 3.24 -27.13 -6.82
C VAL A 585 2.41 -26.52 -5.67
N PRO A 586 1.35 -25.75 -5.96
CA PRO A 586 0.56 -25.06 -4.92
C PRO A 586 -0.19 -26.00 -3.95
N THR A 587 -0.39 -27.26 -4.34
CA THR A 587 -1.06 -28.30 -3.54
C THR A 587 -0.08 -29.08 -2.66
N ALA A 588 1.23 -28.85 -2.77
CA ALA A 588 2.22 -29.51 -1.95
C ALA A 588 2.02 -29.20 -0.45
N LYS A 589 2.51 -30.10 0.40
CA LYS A 589 2.55 -29.86 1.85
C LYS A 589 3.84 -29.13 2.18
N LEU A 590 3.71 -28.03 2.93
CA LEU A 590 4.87 -27.31 3.43
C LEU A 590 5.67 -28.22 4.38
N SER A 591 6.97 -28.37 4.12
CA SER A 591 7.85 -29.13 4.99
C SER A 591 8.37 -28.24 6.13
N LEU A 592 8.44 -28.78 7.35
CA LEU A 592 9.11 -28.12 8.48
C LEU A 592 10.59 -27.83 8.19
N GLY A 593 11.22 -28.66 7.34
CA GLY A 593 12.59 -28.45 6.87
C GLY A 593 12.74 -27.16 6.07
N SER A 594 11.81 -26.86 5.16
CA SER A 594 11.80 -25.61 4.37
C SER A 594 11.70 -24.38 5.26
N VAL A 595 10.86 -24.42 6.29
CA VAL A 595 10.72 -23.33 7.28
C VAL A 595 12.02 -23.14 8.06
N ALA A 596 12.63 -24.23 8.51
CA ALA A 596 13.92 -24.18 9.22
C ALA A 596 15.04 -23.60 8.34
N THR A 597 15.10 -23.98 7.05
CA THR A 597 16.08 -23.42 6.10
C THR A 597 15.93 -21.90 5.94
N VAL A 598 14.69 -21.41 5.79
CA VAL A 598 14.45 -19.96 5.66
C VAL A 598 14.78 -19.21 6.96
N ASN A 599 14.43 -19.77 8.11
CA ASN A 599 14.80 -19.20 9.42
C ASN A 599 16.32 -19.11 9.59
N ASN A 600 17.05 -20.17 9.23
CA ASN A 600 18.51 -20.18 9.28
C ASN A 600 19.11 -19.17 8.31
N LEU A 601 18.56 -19.03 7.10
CA LEU A 601 19.03 -18.05 6.12
C LEU A 601 18.91 -16.62 6.66
N ILE A 602 17.77 -16.27 7.28
CA ILE A 602 17.57 -14.97 7.91
C ILE A 602 18.55 -14.79 9.07
N ALA A 603 18.62 -15.76 9.99
CA ALA A 603 19.51 -15.67 11.14
C ALA A 603 20.97 -15.45 10.74
N CYS A 604 21.49 -16.23 9.79
CA CYS A 604 22.84 -16.08 9.29
C CYS A 604 23.06 -14.73 8.58
N THR A 605 22.06 -14.20 7.86
CA THR A 605 22.15 -12.87 7.24
C THR A 605 22.25 -11.79 8.31
N VAL A 606 21.42 -11.87 9.36
CA VAL A 606 21.45 -10.95 10.50
C VAL A 606 22.80 -10.97 11.21
N GLU A 607 23.36 -12.15 11.46
CA GLU A 607 24.67 -12.30 12.09
C GLU A 607 25.79 -11.68 11.24
N ARG A 608 25.77 -11.89 9.92
CA ARG A 608 26.75 -11.29 8.99
C ARG A 608 26.68 -9.77 8.97
N ILE A 609 25.47 -9.20 8.88
CA ILE A 609 25.27 -7.74 8.91
C ILE A 609 25.79 -7.17 10.23
N LYS A 610 25.45 -7.81 11.37
CA LYS A 610 25.95 -7.39 12.69
C LYS A 610 27.47 -7.46 12.77
N ALA A 611 28.09 -8.52 12.25
CA ALA A 611 29.53 -8.70 12.27
C ALA A 611 30.24 -7.62 11.45
N SER A 612 29.85 -7.42 10.19
CA SER A 612 30.44 -6.40 9.31
C SER A 612 30.36 -5.00 9.90
N LEU A 613 29.16 -4.59 10.34
CA LEU A 613 28.95 -3.24 10.89
C LEU A 613 29.56 -3.02 12.27
N SER A 614 29.86 -4.10 13.02
CA SER A 614 30.57 -3.99 14.31
C SER A 614 32.08 -3.87 14.12
N CYS A 615 32.65 -4.52 13.10
CA CYS A 615 34.08 -4.51 12.82
C CYS A 615 34.60 -3.17 12.31
N GLU A 616 33.79 -2.41 11.58
CA GLU A 616 34.20 -1.10 11.07
C GLU A 616 34.09 0.06 12.08
N ASN A 617 33.64 -0.22 13.31
CA ASN A 617 33.62 0.73 14.43
C ASN A 617 34.81 0.55 15.40
N ALA A 618 35.71 -0.40 15.12
CA ALA A 618 36.85 -0.78 15.98
C ALA A 618 38.17 -0.15 15.52
#